data_AF-A0A1F5N9G1-F1
#
_entry.id   AF-A0A1F5N9G1-F1
#
_cell.length_a   1.000
_cell.length_b   1.000
_cell.length_c   1.000
_cell.angle_alpha   90.00
_cell.angle_beta   90.00
_cell.angle_gamma   90.00
#
_symmetry.space_group_name_H-M   'P 1'
#
loop_
_entity.id
_entity.type
_entity.pdbx_description
1 polymer ?
#
loop_
_entity_poly.entity_id
_entity_poly.type
_entity_poly.pdbx_seq_one_letter_code
_entity_poly.pdbx_strand_id
1 'polypeptide(L)'
;MDEQKPEIIYRTPASDLQSISHKSWFARHLLAEILGIVLAGAVLAAGYYFFIAKSNSEETSNDGQVCIQVIAEARNPQTGEIKQFPTPCDVPEGWVRE
;
A
#
# COMPACT_ATOMS: atom_id res chain seq x y z
N MET A 1 66.48 -59.56 1.97
CA MET A 1 65.54 -59.05 3.00
C MET A 1 65.10 -57.75 2.42
N ASP A 2 63.99 -57.77 1.70
CA ASP A 2 63.55 -56.63 0.91
C ASP A 2 62.16 -56.24 1.40
N GLU A 3 62.11 -55.00 1.87
CA GLU A 3 61.00 -54.37 2.57
C GLU A 3 59.93 -53.97 1.55
N GLN A 4 58.86 -54.75 1.47
CA GLN A 4 57.71 -54.41 0.63
C GLN A 4 56.81 -53.41 1.37
N LYS A 5 56.97 -52.12 1.07
CA LYS A 5 56.08 -51.04 1.53
C LYS A 5 54.75 -51.11 0.75
N PRO A 6 53.58 -51.23 1.40
CA PRO A 6 52.30 -51.22 0.69
C PRO A 6 51.91 -49.80 0.25
N GLU A 7 51.57 -49.66 -1.02
CA GLU A 7 50.98 -48.45 -1.60
C GLU A 7 49.47 -48.44 -1.31
N ILE A 8 49.03 -47.54 -0.43
CA ILE A 8 47.62 -47.39 -0.07
C ILE A 8 46.91 -46.68 -1.23
N ILE A 9 46.17 -47.44 -2.04
CA ILE A 9 45.30 -46.89 -3.09
C ILE A 9 44.04 -46.33 -2.41
N TYR A 10 44.01 -45.02 -2.19
CA TYR A 10 42.80 -44.31 -1.78
C TYR A 10 41.81 -44.28 -2.95
N ARG A 11 40.89 -45.25 -3.00
CA ARG A 11 39.75 -45.20 -3.92
C ARG A 11 38.72 -44.23 -3.33
N THR A 12 38.79 -42.96 -3.72
CA THR A 12 37.71 -42.00 -3.42
C THR A 12 36.43 -42.45 -4.12
N PRO A 13 35.30 -42.62 -3.41
CA PRO A 13 34.05 -42.98 -4.04
C PRO A 13 33.57 -41.80 -4.88
N ALA A 14 33.36 -42.04 -6.18
CA ALA A 14 32.85 -41.06 -7.15
C ALA A 14 31.42 -40.54 -6.84
N SER A 15 30.82 -40.95 -5.72
CA SER A 15 29.51 -40.53 -5.26
C SER A 15 29.47 -39.14 -4.63
N ASP A 16 30.61 -38.55 -4.23
CA ASP A 16 30.62 -37.23 -3.58
C ASP A 16 30.39 -36.06 -4.55
N LEU A 17 30.68 -36.23 -5.85
CA LEU A 17 30.47 -35.21 -6.87
C LEU A 17 28.98 -34.95 -7.19
N GLN A 18 28.08 -35.89 -6.89
CA GLN A 18 26.64 -35.70 -7.12
C GLN A 18 25.94 -34.88 -6.01
N SER A 19 26.52 -34.82 -4.81
CA SER A 19 25.90 -34.13 -3.64
C SER A 19 26.02 -32.60 -3.69
N ILE A 20 26.95 -32.07 -4.49
CA ILE A 20 27.26 -30.63 -4.60
C ILE A 20 26.36 -29.96 -5.66
N SER A 21 25.90 -30.72 -6.67
CA SER A 21 25.14 -30.20 -7.81
C SER A 21 23.73 -29.70 -7.44
N HIS A 22 22.98 -30.48 -6.64
CA HIS A 22 21.57 -30.21 -6.35
C HIS A 22 21.34 -29.02 -5.41
N LYS A 23 22.30 -28.74 -4.53
CA LYS A 23 22.21 -27.61 -3.57
C LYS A 23 22.36 -26.24 -4.25
N SER A 24 23.13 -26.17 -5.34
CA SER A 24 23.38 -24.91 -6.05
C SER A 24 22.17 -24.43 -6.87
N TRP A 25 21.40 -25.37 -7.44
CA TRP A 25 20.22 -25.04 -8.22
C TRP A 25 19.09 -24.48 -7.34
N PHE A 26 18.84 -25.11 -6.19
CA PHE A 26 17.84 -24.61 -5.23
C PHE A 26 18.23 -23.30 -4.59
N ALA A 27 19.51 -23.11 -4.22
CA ALA A 27 19.96 -21.86 -3.64
C ALA A 27 19.77 -20.68 -4.61
N ARG A 28 20.07 -20.88 -5.90
CA ARG A 28 19.90 -19.84 -6.93
C ARG A 28 18.43 -19.51 -7.18
N HIS A 29 17.55 -20.51 -7.18
CA HIS A 29 16.12 -20.29 -7.36
C HIS A 29 15.49 -19.59 -6.15
N LEU A 30 15.84 -20.03 -4.94
CA LEU A 30 15.34 -19.43 -3.69
C LEU A 30 15.81 -17.99 -3.51
N LEU A 31 17.07 -17.68 -3.86
CA LEU A 31 17.60 -16.31 -3.82
C LEU A 31 16.89 -15.38 -4.82
N ALA A 32 16.54 -15.88 -6.02
CA ALA A 32 15.82 -15.09 -7.01
C ALA A 32 14.39 -14.75 -6.56
N GLU A 33 13.67 -15.70 -5.96
CA GLU A 33 12.31 -15.49 -5.42
C GLU A 33 12.31 -14.48 -4.25
N ILE A 34 13.24 -14.63 -3.29
CA ILE A 34 13.36 -13.70 -2.16
C ILE A 34 13.71 -12.29 -2.65
N LEU A 35 14.63 -12.16 -3.61
CA LEU A 35 14.97 -10.87 -4.21
C LEU A 35 13.75 -10.24 -4.88
N GLY A 36 12.96 -11.02 -5.62
CA GLY A 36 11.72 -10.57 -6.25
C GLY A 36 10.70 -10.04 -5.24
N ILE A 37 10.46 -10.76 -4.15
CA ILE A 37 9.53 -10.35 -3.09
C ILE A 37 10.00 -9.06 -2.41
N VAL A 38 11.30 -8.95 -2.09
CA VAL A 38 11.87 -7.75 -1.45
C VAL A 38 11.75 -6.54 -2.39
N LEU A 39 12.04 -6.70 -3.68
CA LEU A 39 11.90 -5.63 -4.67
C LEU A 39 10.44 -5.20 -4.84
N ALA A 40 9.51 -6.15 -4.93
CA ALA A 40 8.09 -5.86 -5.02
C ALA A 40 7.58 -5.12 -3.77
N GLY A 41 7.99 -5.56 -2.58
CA GLY A 41 7.68 -4.89 -1.32
C GLY A 41 8.22 -3.46 -1.26
N ALA A 42 9.46 -3.24 -1.73
CA ALA A 42 10.06 -1.91 -1.78
C ALA A 42 9.31 -0.97 -2.75
N VAL A 43 8.89 -1.46 -3.92
CA VAL A 43 8.09 -0.69 -4.89
C VAL A 43 6.72 -0.31 -4.30
N LEU A 44 6.03 -1.27 -3.67
CA LEU A 44 4.74 -1.01 -3.01
C LEU A 44 4.87 0.00 -1.87
N ALA A 45 5.89 -0.16 -1.02
CA ALA A 45 6.17 0.78 0.06
C ALA A 45 6.45 2.19 -0.47
N ALA A 46 7.32 2.31 -1.48
CA ALA A 46 7.62 3.61 -2.10
C ALA A 46 6.37 4.26 -2.73
N GLY A 47 5.54 3.48 -3.44
CA GLY A 47 4.26 3.95 -3.99
C GLY A 47 3.29 4.41 -2.90
N TYR A 48 3.17 3.65 -1.81
CA TYR A 48 2.33 3.99 -0.66
C TYR A 48 2.80 5.28 0.04
N TYR A 49 4.10 5.41 0.31
CA TYR A 49 4.69 6.63 0.88
C TYR A 49 4.52 7.84 -0.03
N PHE A 50 4.72 7.68 -1.34
CA PHE A 50 4.51 8.75 -2.32
C PHE A 50 3.04 9.20 -2.36
N PHE A 51 2.10 8.25 -2.31
CA PHE A 51 0.67 8.54 -2.32
C PHE A 51 0.24 9.35 -1.08
N ILE A 52 0.68 8.94 0.11
CA ILE A 52 0.39 9.67 1.35
C ILE A 52 1.10 11.02 1.41
N ALA A 53 2.33 11.12 0.90
CA ALA A 53 3.02 12.39 0.82
C ALA A 53 2.31 13.38 -0.14
N LYS A 54 1.68 12.88 -1.21
CA LYS A 54 1.00 13.70 -2.21
C LYS A 54 -0.39 14.18 -1.77
N SER A 55 -1.14 13.41 -0.97
CA SER A 55 -2.51 13.76 -0.56
C SER A 55 -2.61 15.00 0.34
N ASN A 56 -1.55 15.39 1.02
CA ASN A 56 -1.56 16.56 1.92
C ASN A 56 -1.35 17.91 1.19
N SER A 57 -1.29 17.91 -0.14
CA SER A 57 -1.01 19.10 -0.95
C SER A 57 -2.13 19.52 -1.90
N GLU A 58 -3.33 18.98 -1.71
CA GLU A 58 -4.55 19.40 -2.41
C GLU A 58 -5.70 19.59 -1.42
N GLU A 59 -5.42 20.32 -0.33
CA GLU A 59 -6.45 21.04 0.42
C GLU A 59 -6.15 22.53 0.33
N THR A 60 -6.16 23.05 -0.91
CA THR A 60 -6.54 24.44 -1.11
C THR A 60 -8.01 24.56 -0.76
N SER A 61 -8.26 24.89 0.51
CA SER A 61 -9.22 25.91 0.91
C SER A 61 -10.49 25.96 0.07
N ASN A 62 -11.41 25.03 0.31
CA ASN A 62 -12.78 25.49 0.41
C ASN A 62 -13.07 25.67 1.90
N ASP A 63 -12.94 26.91 2.34
CA ASP A 63 -13.83 27.51 3.34
C ASP A 63 -15.28 27.57 2.78
N GLY A 64 -15.66 26.52 2.06
CA GLY A 64 -16.99 26.25 1.57
C GLY A 64 -17.64 25.52 2.72
N GLN A 65 -18.23 26.29 3.62
CA GLN A 65 -19.27 25.85 4.52
C GLN A 65 -20.00 24.67 3.86
N VAL A 66 -19.89 23.47 4.46
CA VAL A 66 -20.49 22.26 3.90
C VAL A 66 -22.01 22.47 3.90
N CYS A 67 -22.52 23.06 2.83
CA CYS A 67 -23.93 23.26 2.59
C CYS A 67 -24.49 21.90 2.23
N ILE A 68 -25.13 21.26 3.20
CA ILE A 68 -25.82 20.00 2.96
C ILE A 68 -26.92 20.23 1.90
N GLN A 69 -26.93 19.41 0.86
CA GLN A 69 -27.87 19.51 -0.28
C GLN A 69 -29.23 18.92 0.09
N VAL A 70 -29.85 19.44 1.13
CA VAL A 70 -31.21 19.08 1.55
C VAL A 70 -32.11 20.30 1.44
N ILE A 71 -33.32 20.08 0.98
CA ILE A 71 -34.34 21.13 0.90
C ILE A 71 -34.64 21.60 2.33
N ALA A 72 -34.40 22.87 2.60
CA ALA A 72 -34.64 23.51 3.88
C ALA A 72 -35.94 24.32 3.83
N GLU A 73 -36.84 24.10 4.78
CA GLU A 73 -38.04 24.93 4.96
C GLU A 73 -37.74 26.07 5.93
N ALA A 74 -38.10 27.30 5.55
CA ALA A 74 -37.92 28.46 6.42
C ALA A 74 -39.16 29.37 6.40
N ARG A 75 -39.44 29.97 7.57
CA ARG A 75 -40.55 30.90 7.79
C ARG A 75 -40.03 32.32 7.99
N ASN A 76 -40.59 33.27 7.26
CA ASN A 76 -40.37 34.69 7.47
C ASN A 76 -41.10 35.15 8.75
N PRO A 77 -40.41 35.62 9.81
CA PRO A 77 -41.07 36.04 11.04
C PRO A 77 -41.87 37.34 10.90
N GLN A 78 -41.61 38.14 9.86
CA GLN A 78 -42.31 39.42 9.61
C GLN A 78 -43.63 39.22 8.88
N THR A 79 -43.70 38.27 7.95
CA THR A 79 -44.89 38.04 7.09
C THR A 79 -45.62 36.73 7.41
N GLY A 80 -44.97 35.78 8.08
CA GLY A 80 -45.47 34.42 8.32
C GLY A 80 -45.37 33.49 7.10
N GLU A 81 -44.79 33.95 5.98
CA GLU A 81 -44.61 33.17 4.75
C GLU A 81 -43.65 32.00 4.99
N ILE A 82 -44.00 30.82 4.47
CA ILE A 82 -43.16 29.63 4.50
C ILE A 82 -42.68 29.32 3.08
N LYS A 83 -41.38 29.11 2.92
CA LYS A 83 -40.77 28.79 1.63
C LYS A 83 -39.71 27.71 1.77
N GLN A 84 -39.59 26.89 0.73
CA GLN A 84 -38.55 25.88 0.62
C GLN A 84 -37.35 26.42 -0.17
N PHE A 85 -36.17 26.15 0.36
CA PHE A 85 -34.89 26.56 -0.18
C PHE A 85 -34.12 25.30 -0.58
N PRO A 86 -33.49 25.24 -1.78
CA PRO A 86 -32.75 24.07 -2.24
C PRO A 86 -31.64 23.63 -1.29
N THR A 87 -31.05 24.60 -0.58
CA THR A 87 -30.06 24.36 0.48
C THR A 87 -30.33 25.23 1.70
N PRO A 88 -29.88 24.84 2.91
CA PRO A 88 -29.98 25.67 4.10
C PRO A 88 -29.18 26.98 4.02
N CYS A 89 -28.23 27.06 3.09
CA CYS A 89 -27.40 28.25 2.87
C CYS A 89 -28.12 29.33 2.04
N ASP A 90 -29.17 28.95 1.30
CA ASP A 90 -29.99 29.89 0.53
C ASP A 90 -31.08 30.58 1.39
N VAL A 91 -31.22 30.18 2.66
CA VAL A 91 -32.18 30.77 3.61
C VAL A 91 -31.69 32.15 4.03
N PRO A 92 -32.45 33.24 3.79
CA PRO A 92 -32.04 34.57 4.18
C PRO A 92 -31.88 34.71 5.70
N GLU A 93 -30.91 35.52 6.12
CA GLU A 93 -30.69 35.80 7.54
C GLU A 93 -31.96 36.36 8.20
N GLY A 94 -32.30 35.83 9.38
CA GLY A 94 -33.48 36.22 10.14
C GLY A 94 -34.74 35.39 9.87
N TRP A 95 -34.72 34.44 8.93
CA TRP A 95 -35.81 33.47 8.78
C TRP A 95 -35.65 32.32 9.78
N VAL A 96 -36.78 31.83 10.31
CA VAL A 96 -36.80 30.72 11.28
C VAL A 96 -36.89 29.40 10.52
N ARG A 97 -35.98 28.47 10.84
CA ARG A 97 -36.03 27.09 10.33
C ARG A 97 -37.04 26.30 11.15
N GLU A 98 -37.94 25.58 10.48
CA GLU A 98 -38.90 24.67 11.10
C GLU A 98 -38.39 23.22 11.05
#